data_AF-A0A437NGK2-F1
#
_entry.id   AF-A0A437NGK2-F1
#
_cell.length_a   1.000
_cell.length_b   1.000
_cell.length_c   1.000
_cell.angle_alpha   90.00
_cell.angle_beta   90.00
_cell.angle_gamma   90.00
#
_symmetry.space_group_name_H-M   'P 1'
#
loop_
_entity.id
_entity.type
_entity.pdbx_description
1 polymer ?
#
loop_
_entity_poly.entity_id
_entity_poly.type
_entity_poly.pdbx_seq_one_letter_code
_entity_poly.pdbx_strand_id
1 'polypeptide(L)'
;LYRVGTVATVLQLLKLPDGTVKVLVEGEQRGAVERFTEVEGHIRAEVSLIDETDAAERESEVFVRTLLSQFEQYVQLGKKVPAEVLSSLNSIEEPGRLVDTMAAHMALKIEQKQEILEIVDLTTRVEHVLALLDAEIDLLQVE
;
A
#
# COMPACT_ATOMS: atom_id res chain seq x y z
N LEU A 1 2.51 -17.82 -4.58
CA LEU A 1 1.97 -16.55 -5.11
C LEU A 1 0.62 -16.32 -4.46
N TYR A 2 0.34 -15.10 -4.04
CA TYR A 2 -0.98 -14.73 -3.51
C TYR A 2 -2.02 -14.65 -4.63
N ARG A 3 -3.30 -14.63 -4.25
CA ARG A 3 -4.42 -14.55 -5.18
C ARG A 3 -4.77 -13.12 -5.56
N VAL A 4 -4.58 -12.16 -4.66
CA VAL A 4 -4.73 -10.73 -4.99
C VAL A 4 -3.36 -10.12 -5.23
N GLY A 5 -3.28 -9.30 -6.27
CA GLY A 5 -2.10 -8.53 -6.62
C GLY A 5 -2.49 -7.13 -7.12
N THR A 6 -1.51 -6.42 -7.67
CA THR A 6 -1.70 -5.09 -8.24
C THR A 6 -1.40 -5.14 -9.73
N VAL A 7 -2.35 -4.71 -10.55
CA VAL A 7 -2.12 -4.37 -11.96
C VAL A 7 -1.30 -3.09 -11.98
N ALA A 8 -0.18 -3.12 -12.70
CA ALA A 8 0.79 -2.03 -12.71
C ALA A 8 1.30 -1.77 -14.12
N THR A 9 1.54 -0.49 -14.42
CA THR A 9 2.12 -0.05 -15.68
C THR A 9 3.64 0.10 -15.54
N VAL A 10 4.37 -0.37 -16.55
CA VAL A 10 5.82 -0.17 -16.65
C VAL A 10 6.09 1.23 -17.18
N LEU A 11 6.62 2.10 -16.32
CA LEU A 11 6.95 3.49 -16.67
C LEU A 11 8.33 3.60 -17.31
N GLN A 12 9.31 2.85 -16.81
CA GLN A 12 10.69 2.95 -17.29
C GLN A 12 11.44 1.63 -17.18
N LEU A 13 12.28 1.35 -18.17
CA LEU A 13 13.23 0.24 -18.19
C LEU A 13 14.65 0.78 -18.30
N LEU A 14 15.50 0.41 -17.35
CA LEU A 14 16.91 0.77 -17.33
C LEU A 14 17.77 -0.50 -17.27
N LYS A 15 18.56 -0.73 -18.33
CA LYS A 15 19.57 -1.79 -18.33
C LYS A 15 20.82 -1.29 -17.61
N LEU A 16 21.23 -1.99 -16.56
CA LEU A 16 22.44 -1.69 -15.82
C LEU A 16 23.67 -2.34 -16.49
N PRO A 17 24.89 -1.83 -16.25
CA PRO A 17 26.11 -2.36 -16.87
C PRO A 17 26.41 -3.83 -16.53
N ASP A 18 25.87 -4.34 -15.43
CA ASP A 18 26.00 -5.73 -14.99
C ASP A 18 25.01 -6.69 -15.71
N GLY A 19 24.18 -6.17 -16.61
CA GLY A 19 23.18 -6.93 -17.37
C GLY A 19 21.83 -7.04 -16.68
N THR A 20 21.66 -6.52 -15.46
CA THR A 20 20.35 -6.49 -14.79
C THR A 20 19.45 -5.40 -15.38
N VAL A 21 18.13 -5.59 -15.24
CA VAL A 21 17.14 -4.61 -15.68
C VAL A 21 16.42 -4.06 -14.46
N LYS A 22 16.58 -2.75 -14.22
CA LYS A 22 15.78 -2.02 -13.25
C LYS A 22 14.51 -1.53 -13.94
N VAL A 23 13.36 -1.92 -13.40
CA VAL A 23 12.04 -1.52 -13.89
C VAL A 23 11.42 -0.56 -12.89
N LEU A 24 10.95 0.58 -13.38
CA LEU A 24 10.05 1.46 -12.63
C LEU A 24 8.62 1.13 -13.03
N VAL A 25 7.78 0.87 -12.02
CA VAL A 25 6.38 0.53 -12.21
C VAL A 25 5.50 1.43 -11.34
N GLU A 26 4.28 1.67 -11.80
CA GLU A 26 3.23 2.35 -11.04
C GLU A 26 2.04 1.41 -10.91
N GLY A 27 1.61 1.17 -9.67
CA GLY A 27 0.42 0.36 -9.40
C GLY A 27 -0.83 1.17 -9.68
N GLU A 28 -1.78 0.57 -10.40
CA GLU A 28 -3.00 1.25 -10.84
C GLU A 28 -4.24 0.72 -10.12
N GLN A 29 -4.39 -0.61 -10.04
CA GLN A 29 -5.60 -1.21 -9.49
C GLN A 29 -5.32 -2.60 -8.90
N ARG A 30 -6.11 -2.99 -7.89
CA ARG A 30 -6.12 -4.36 -7.35
C ARG A 30 -6.70 -5.33 -8.38
N GLY A 31 -6.16 -6.55 -8.42
CA GLY A 31 -6.64 -7.61 -9.30
C GLY A 31 -6.58 -8.98 -8.60
N ALA A 32 -7.59 -9.81 -8.84
CA ALA A 32 -7.63 -11.19 -8.38
C ALA A 32 -7.19 -12.13 -9.52
N VAL A 33 -6.29 -13.05 -9.20
CA VAL A 33 -5.82 -14.08 -10.12
C VAL A 33 -6.79 -15.25 -10.14
N GLU A 34 -7.46 -15.40 -11.27
CA GLU A 34 -8.32 -16.55 -11.58
C GLU A 34 -7.47 -17.80 -11.81
N ARG A 35 -6.45 -17.66 -12.67
CA ARG A 35 -5.62 -18.79 -13.09
C ARG A 35 -4.19 -18.38 -13.42
N PHE A 36 -3.23 -19.16 -12.91
CA PHE A 36 -1.84 -19.10 -13.35
C PHE A 36 -1.59 -20.12 -14.48
N THR A 37 -0.81 -19.74 -15.46
CA THR A 37 -0.33 -20.60 -16.55
C THR A 37 1.15 -20.35 -16.77
N GLU A 38 1.92 -21.41 -17.01
CA GLU A 38 3.33 -21.30 -17.37
C GLU A 38 3.46 -21.32 -18.89
N VAL A 39 4.13 -20.30 -19.44
CA VAL A 39 4.31 -20.15 -20.88
C VAL A 39 5.75 -19.71 -21.12
N GLU A 40 6.51 -20.48 -21.91
CA GLU A 40 7.85 -20.08 -22.38
C GLU A 40 8.77 -19.55 -21.26
N GLY A 41 8.80 -20.25 -20.12
CA GLY A 41 9.67 -19.94 -18.99
C GLY A 41 9.24 -18.74 -18.13
N HIS A 42 8.04 -18.21 -18.31
CA HIS A 42 7.45 -17.21 -17.42
C HIS A 42 6.02 -17.59 -17.02
N ILE A 43 5.56 -17.00 -15.91
CA ILE A 43 4.19 -17.18 -15.41
C ILE A 43 3.32 -16.10 -16.03
N ARG A 44 2.17 -16.50 -16.58
CA ARG A 44 1.06 -15.63 -16.96
C ARG A 44 -0.11 -15.85 -16.02
N ALA A 45 -0.89 -14.81 -15.78
CA ALA A 45 -2.09 -14.87 -14.97
C ALA A 45 -3.28 -14.33 -15.75
N GLU A 46 -4.42 -15.03 -15.67
CA GLU A 46 -5.73 -14.46 -15.98
C GLU A 46 -6.20 -13.72 -14.72
N VAL A 47 -6.51 -12.43 -14.85
CA VAL A 47 -6.79 -11.53 -13.74
C VAL A 47 -8.13 -10.82 -13.96
N SER A 48 -8.97 -10.81 -12.94
CA SER A 48 -10.14 -9.93 -12.85
C SER A 48 -9.77 -8.69 -12.04
N LEU A 49 -10.14 -7.50 -12.52
CA LEU A 49 -9.98 -6.28 -11.74
C LEU A 49 -10.94 -6.29 -10.55
N ILE A 50 -10.48 -5.75 -9.43
CA ILE A 50 -11.27 -5.61 -8.21
C ILE A 50 -11.74 -4.16 -8.13
N ASP A 51 -13.06 -3.97 -8.03
CA ASP A 51 -13.65 -2.69 -7.70
C ASP A 51 -13.64 -2.50 -6.18
N GLU A 52 -13.07 -1.39 -5.73
CA GLU A 52 -13.01 -1.06 -4.31
C GLU A 52 -14.35 -0.52 -3.83
N THR A 53 -14.69 -0.78 -2.57
CA THR A 53 -15.90 -0.22 -1.97
C THR A 53 -15.51 1.04 -1.20
N ASP A 54 -15.99 2.17 -1.70
CA ASP A 54 -15.75 3.47 -1.07
C ASP A 54 -16.49 3.61 0.26
N ALA A 55 -15.89 4.38 1.16
CA ALA A 55 -16.55 4.83 2.38
C ALA A 55 -17.54 5.95 2.09
N ALA A 56 -18.47 6.19 3.02
CA ALA A 56 -19.35 7.35 2.91
C ALA A 56 -18.53 8.65 2.91
N GLU A 57 -18.92 9.66 2.13
CA GLU A 57 -18.18 10.92 1.96
C GLU A 57 -17.79 11.58 3.29
N ARG A 58 -18.72 11.59 4.26
CA ARG A 58 -18.46 12.13 5.61
C ARG A 58 -17.44 11.33 6.40
N GLU A 59 -17.37 10.02 6.20
CA GLU A 59 -16.40 9.14 6.84
C GLU A 59 -15.01 9.32 6.20
N SER A 60 -14.96 9.47 4.87
CA SER A 60 -13.70 9.69 4.13
C SER A 60 -12.91 10.89 4.64
N GLU A 61 -13.55 12.05 4.88
CA GLU A 61 -12.88 13.22 5.46
C GLU A 61 -12.31 12.94 6.87
N VAL A 62 -13.05 12.19 7.67
CA VAL A 62 -12.64 11.81 9.04
C VAL A 62 -11.46 10.83 8.97
N PHE A 63 -11.48 9.87 8.05
CA PHE A 63 -10.41 8.91 7.84
C PHE A 63 -9.11 9.59 7.44
N VAL A 64 -9.13 10.49 6.45
CA VAL A 64 -7.93 11.23 6.02
C VAL A 64 -7.28 11.96 7.18
N ARG A 65 -8.07 12.73 7.95
CA ARG A 65 -7.54 13.46 9.12
C ARG A 65 -6.97 12.52 10.19
N THR A 66 -7.65 11.41 10.46
CA THR A 66 -7.24 10.45 11.48
C THR A 66 -5.95 9.74 11.08
N LEU A 67 -5.89 9.23 9.84
CA LEU A 67 -4.72 8.58 9.27
C LEU A 67 -3.49 9.50 9.29
N LEU A 68 -3.62 10.74 8.81
CA LEU A 68 -2.52 11.69 8.80
C LEU A 68 -2.02 12.00 10.21
N SER A 69 -2.94 12.24 11.16
CA SER A 69 -2.58 12.53 12.55
C SER A 69 -1.84 11.37 13.20
N GLN A 70 -2.30 10.14 13.00
CA GLN A 70 -1.70 8.96 13.61
C GLN A 70 -0.34 8.67 12.97
N PHE A 71 -0.21 8.84 11.65
CA PHE A 71 1.05 8.63 10.94
C PHE A 71 2.09 9.70 11.22
N GLU A 72 1.67 10.94 11.45
CA GLU A 72 2.56 11.97 11.96
C GLU A 72 3.18 11.54 13.30
N GLN A 73 2.37 11.00 14.23
CA GLN A 73 2.88 10.46 15.50
C GLN A 73 3.86 9.30 15.27
N TYR A 74 3.54 8.36 14.38
CA TYR A 74 4.44 7.26 14.01
C TYR A 74 5.79 7.77 13.47
N VAL A 75 5.79 8.77 12.58
CA VAL A 75 7.02 9.37 12.03
C VAL A 75 7.82 10.12 13.09
N GLN A 76 7.16 10.82 14.02
CA GLN A 76 7.85 11.56 15.08
C GLN A 76 8.58 10.62 16.07
N LEU A 77 8.05 9.41 16.28
CA LEU A 77 8.67 8.39 17.13
C LEU A 77 9.72 7.57 16.37
N GLY A 78 9.52 7.32 15.09
CA GLY A 78 10.38 6.50 14.24
C GLY A 78 11.45 7.28 13.47
N LYS A 79 12.74 7.07 13.78
CA LYS A 79 13.87 7.73 13.10
C LYS A 79 14.09 7.35 11.62
N LYS A 80 13.26 6.46 11.05
CA LYS A 80 13.48 5.83 9.74
C LYS A 80 12.67 6.44 8.60
N VAL A 81 11.61 7.20 8.88
CA VAL A 81 10.78 7.82 7.83
C VAL A 81 11.19 9.28 7.64
N PRO A 82 11.63 9.68 6.44
CA PRO A 82 11.97 11.07 6.17
C PRO A 82 10.77 12.01 6.34
N ALA A 83 10.98 13.19 6.93
CA ALA A 83 9.90 14.17 7.12
C ALA A 83 9.24 14.64 5.81
N GLU A 84 9.95 14.56 4.69
CA GLU A 84 9.42 14.82 3.34
C GLU A 84 8.25 13.89 2.97
N VAL A 85 8.20 12.67 3.51
CA VAL A 85 7.09 11.73 3.28
C VAL A 85 5.78 12.30 3.80
N LEU A 86 5.78 12.98 4.96
CA LEU A 86 4.59 13.64 5.49
C LEU A 86 4.06 14.71 4.55
N SER A 87 4.94 15.46 3.89
CA SER A 87 4.52 16.48 2.93
C SER A 87 3.82 15.89 1.71
N SER A 88 4.32 14.73 1.22
CA SER A 88 3.67 14.01 0.11
C SER A 88 2.32 13.43 0.52
N LEU A 89 2.22 12.83 1.71
CA LEU A 89 0.97 12.25 2.22
C LEU A 89 -0.11 13.31 2.43
N ASN A 90 0.24 14.50 2.92
CA ASN A 90 -0.70 15.61 3.10
C ASN A 90 -1.35 16.09 1.79
N SER A 91 -0.77 15.78 0.64
CA SER A 91 -1.34 16.12 -0.67
C SER A 91 -2.37 15.11 -1.18
N ILE A 92 -2.53 13.97 -0.51
CA ILE A 92 -3.41 12.89 -0.92
C ILE A 92 -4.78 13.07 -0.24
N GLU A 93 -5.79 13.40 -1.05
CA GLU A 93 -7.16 13.61 -0.58
C GLU A 93 -7.97 12.30 -0.55
N GLU A 94 -7.55 11.30 -1.34
CA GLU A 94 -8.24 10.02 -1.46
C GLU A 94 -7.78 9.07 -0.35
N PRO A 95 -8.67 8.65 0.57
CA PRO A 95 -8.31 7.78 1.70
C PRO A 95 -7.74 6.43 1.27
N GLY A 96 -8.24 5.84 0.19
CA GLY A 96 -7.73 4.55 -0.31
C GLY A 96 -6.26 4.65 -0.72
N ARG A 97 -5.92 5.67 -1.51
CA ARG A 97 -4.54 5.95 -1.93
C ARG A 97 -3.66 6.35 -0.75
N LEU A 98 -4.20 7.10 0.21
CA LEU A 98 -3.48 7.50 1.41
C LEU A 98 -3.04 6.27 2.21
N VAL A 99 -3.97 5.34 2.46
CA VAL A 99 -3.70 4.06 3.13
C VAL A 99 -2.60 3.27 2.41
N ASP A 100 -2.71 3.11 1.10
CA ASP A 100 -1.73 2.34 0.32
C ASP A 100 -0.33 2.98 0.36
N THR A 101 -0.27 4.31 0.33
CA THR A 101 0.99 5.05 0.42
C THR A 101 1.61 4.94 1.82
N MET A 102 0.81 5.05 2.88
CA MET A 102 1.29 4.89 4.25
C MET A 102 1.83 3.48 4.50
N ALA A 103 1.11 2.45 4.07
CA ALA A 103 1.52 1.05 4.20
C ALA A 103 2.87 0.76 3.52
N ALA A 104 3.18 1.47 2.42
CA ALA A 104 4.47 1.38 1.75
C ALA A 104 5.64 1.91 2.62
N HIS A 105 5.38 2.90 3.48
CA HIS A 105 6.35 3.52 4.37
C HIS A 105 6.40 2.93 5.80
N MET A 106 5.41 2.13 6.18
CA MET A 106 5.39 1.41 7.46
C MET A 106 6.32 0.18 7.42
N ALA A 107 6.90 -0.16 8.58
CA ALA A 107 7.81 -1.29 8.76
C ALA A 107 7.06 -2.64 8.89
N LEU A 108 6.11 -2.90 8.00
CA LEU A 108 5.24 -4.08 8.05
C LEU A 108 5.88 -5.32 7.41
N LYS A 109 5.52 -6.50 7.93
CA LYS A 109 5.81 -7.79 7.31
C LYS A 109 5.03 -7.94 5.99
N ILE A 110 5.51 -8.82 5.12
CA ILE A 110 4.89 -9.06 3.80
C ILE A 110 3.44 -9.54 3.98
N GLU A 111 3.17 -10.38 4.97
CA GLU A 111 1.84 -10.92 5.26
C GLU A 111 0.86 -9.80 5.60
N GLN A 112 1.26 -8.84 6.43
CA GLN A 112 0.43 -7.68 6.79
C GLN A 112 0.19 -6.76 5.58
N LYS A 113 1.21 -6.55 4.73
CA LYS A 113 1.03 -5.78 3.49
C LYS A 113 0.06 -6.46 2.52
N GLN A 114 0.11 -7.79 2.47
CA GLN A 114 -0.82 -8.57 1.66
C GLN A 114 -2.25 -8.51 2.22
N GLU A 115 -2.42 -8.59 3.55
CA GLU A 115 -3.73 -8.42 4.20
C GLU A 115 -4.35 -7.06 3.83
N ILE A 116 -3.58 -5.96 3.91
CA ILE A 116 -4.03 -4.63 3.48
C ILE A 116 -4.47 -4.63 2.01
N LEU A 117 -3.69 -5.27 1.13
CA LEU A 117 -4.00 -5.34 -0.29
C LEU A 117 -5.30 -6.12 -0.57
N GLU A 118 -5.59 -7.14 0.24
CA GLU A 118 -6.75 -8.03 0.11
C GLU A 118 -8.05 -7.45 0.67
N ILE A 119 -7.98 -6.41 1.52
CA ILE A 119 -9.19 -5.73 2.04
C ILE A 119 -9.72 -4.75 0.99
N VAL A 120 -10.88 -5.09 0.43
CA VAL A 120 -11.54 -4.31 -0.65
C VAL A 120 -12.42 -3.18 -0.10
N ASP A 121 -13.01 -3.38 1.08
CA ASP A 121 -13.82 -2.37 1.75
C ASP A 121 -12.93 -1.31 2.40
N LEU A 122 -13.07 -0.06 1.96
CA LEU A 122 -12.19 1.01 2.39
C LEU A 122 -12.26 1.26 3.89
N THR A 123 -13.47 1.27 4.48
CA THR A 123 -13.64 1.48 5.93
C THR A 123 -12.89 0.43 6.73
N THR A 124 -13.09 -0.85 6.40
CA THR A 124 -12.39 -1.97 7.02
C THR A 124 -10.87 -1.85 6.83
N ARG A 125 -10.42 -1.42 5.65
CA ARG A 125 -8.99 -1.28 5.35
C ARG A 125 -8.34 -0.16 6.16
N VAL A 126 -9.02 0.97 6.30
CA VAL A 126 -8.58 2.11 7.12
C VAL A 126 -8.46 1.68 8.58
N GLU A 127 -9.49 1.04 9.14
CA GLU A 127 -9.49 0.55 10.52
C GLU A 127 -8.34 -0.42 10.77
N HIS A 128 -8.10 -1.35 9.83
CA HIS A 128 -7.01 -2.30 9.92
C HIS A 128 -5.64 -1.61 9.91
N VAL A 129 -5.42 -0.63 9.04
CA VAL A 129 -4.14 0.09 8.97
C VAL A 129 -3.91 0.98 10.20
N LEU A 130 -4.95 1.61 10.74
CA LEU A 130 -4.84 2.34 12.01
C LEU A 130 -4.45 1.41 13.17
N ALA A 131 -5.05 0.21 13.26
CA ALA A 131 -4.69 -0.75 14.28
C ALA A 131 -3.22 -1.23 14.16
N LEU A 132 -2.75 -1.44 12.92
CA LEU A 132 -1.34 -1.76 12.67
C LEU A 132 -0.40 -0.61 13.05
N LEU A 133 -0.79 0.62 12.75
CA LEU A 133 0.02 1.79 13.06
C LEU A 133 0.10 2.03 14.57
N ASP A 134 -1.01 1.88 15.29
CA ASP A 134 -1.03 1.95 16.76
C ASP A 134 -0.10 0.89 17.38
N ALA A 135 -0.13 -0.35 16.88
CA ALA A 135 0.77 -1.40 17.35
C ALA A 135 2.25 -1.07 17.12
N GLU A 136 2.59 -0.47 15.98
CA GLU A 136 3.96 -0.03 15.67
C GLU A 136 4.39 1.16 16.54
N ILE A 137 3.48 2.11 16.82
CA ILE A 137 3.71 3.23 17.73
C ILE A 137 4.00 2.71 19.14
N ASP A 138 3.18 1.77 19.64
CA ASP A 138 3.36 1.18 20.97
C ASP A 138 4.71 0.47 21.08
N LEU A 139 5.12 -0.27 20.04
CA LEU A 139 6.42 -0.92 20.00
C LEU A 139 7.57 0.10 20.10
N LEU A 140 7.51 1.19 19.33
CA LEU A 140 8.52 2.25 19.32
C LEU A 140 8.62 3.01 20.65
N GLN A 141 7.55 3.05 21.45
CA GLN A 141 7.57 3.69 22.78
C GLN A 141 8.22 2.82 23.86
N VAL A 142 8.25 1.49 23.66
CA VAL A 142 8.83 0.53 24.60
C VAL A 142 10.33 0.29 24.33
N GLU A 143 10.81 0.56 23.12
CA GLU A 143 12.25 0.56 22.76
C GLU A 143 13.03 1.74 23.35
#